data_AF-A0A1Y0BK35-F1
#
_entry.id   AF-A0A1Y0BK35-F1
#
_cell.length_a   1.000
_cell.length_b   1.000
_cell.length_c   1.000
_cell.angle_alpha   90.00
_cell.angle_beta   90.00
_cell.angle_gamma   90.00
#
_symmetry.space_group_name_H-M   'P 1'
#
loop_
_entity.id
_entity.type
_entity.pdbx_description
1 polymer ?
#
loop_
_entity_poly.entity_id
_entity_poly.type
_entity_poly.pdbx_seq_one_letter_code
_entity_poly.pdbx_strand_id
1 'polypeptide(L)'
;MLAMQHILIVMFAALLAFPAMAAPPAHAPAHGYRNKAAKYRGYTGTEWEQDYGVAAGRCNTDTVLAALGAAGGAVIGSRTASPEHSTVATIAGAVLGAIVGNEIGEAIDDGDRGCIGHSLEVGRVGRAVTWTNPRTRVVHELTPVRDLSGGCRVFNYRVGPKARAVTLRGCRGADATWVIRRG
;
A
#
# COMPACT_ATOMS: atom_id res chain seq x y z
N MET A 1 -15.25 18.47 -63.61
CA MET A 1 -16.18 18.58 -62.47
C MET A 1 -16.57 17.17 -62.00
N LEU A 2 -15.71 16.50 -61.22
CA LEU A 2 -16.00 15.18 -60.60
C LEU A 2 -14.98 14.83 -59.50
N ALA A 3 -14.44 15.85 -58.81
CA ALA A 3 -13.42 15.69 -57.77
C ALA A 3 -13.82 16.38 -56.45
N MET A 4 -15.12 16.44 -56.16
CA MET A 4 -15.64 17.11 -54.96
C MET A 4 -16.83 16.35 -54.34
N GLN A 5 -16.79 15.02 -54.36
CA GLN A 5 -17.81 14.16 -53.73
C GLN A 5 -17.23 13.23 -52.66
N HIS A 6 -15.91 13.18 -52.48
CA HIS A 6 -15.26 12.22 -51.57
C HIS A 6 -14.61 12.85 -50.32
N ILE A 7 -14.67 14.17 -50.17
CA ILE A 7 -14.13 14.85 -48.97
C ILE A 7 -15.12 14.84 -47.80
N LEU A 8 -16.42 14.57 -48.04
CA LEU A 8 -17.45 14.65 -47.00
C LEU A 8 -17.63 13.40 -46.13
N ILE A 9 -16.96 12.28 -46.41
CA ILE A 9 -17.19 11.03 -45.65
C ILE A 9 -16.19 10.83 -44.51
N VAL A 10 -15.05 11.53 -44.50
CA VAL A 10 -14.03 11.35 -43.45
C VAL A 10 -14.26 12.29 -42.23
N MET A 11 -15.15 13.27 -42.34
CA MET A 11 -15.40 14.28 -41.30
C MET A 11 -16.67 14.06 -40.46
N PHE A 12 -17.22 12.83 -40.44
CA PHE A 12 -18.38 12.48 -39.60
C PHE A 12 -18.10 11.34 -38.60
N ALA A 13 -16.83 11.12 -38.23
CA ALA A 13 -16.44 10.10 -37.24
C ALA A 13 -15.72 10.67 -36.01
N ALA A 14 -15.77 11.99 -35.79
CA ALA A 14 -15.04 12.65 -34.71
C ALA A 14 -15.90 13.60 -33.85
N LEU A 15 -17.20 13.33 -33.73
CA LEU A 15 -18.09 14.07 -32.85
C LEU A 15 -18.70 13.11 -31.82
N LEU A 16 -18.34 13.38 -30.55
CA LEU A 16 -19.04 12.97 -29.32
C LEU A 16 -18.73 11.58 -28.76
N ALA A 17 -17.45 11.21 -28.62
CA ALA A 17 -17.05 10.37 -27.50
C ALA A 17 -16.70 11.25 -26.28
N PHE A 18 -17.66 12.06 -25.82
CA PHE A 18 -17.56 12.54 -24.44
C PHE A 18 -17.76 11.31 -23.56
N PRO A 19 -16.86 11.01 -22.60
CA PRO A 19 -17.20 10.05 -21.58
C PRO A 19 -18.41 10.62 -20.86
N ALA A 20 -19.59 10.04 -21.11
CA ALA A 20 -20.78 10.35 -20.35
C ALA A 20 -20.48 9.95 -18.91
N MET A 21 -20.08 10.92 -18.09
CA MET A 21 -20.04 10.80 -16.64
C MET A 21 -21.49 10.74 -16.15
N ALA A 22 -22.18 9.66 -16.47
CA ALA A 22 -23.51 9.36 -15.97
C ALA A 22 -23.34 8.84 -14.55
N ALA A 23 -23.74 9.64 -13.57
CA ALA A 23 -23.92 9.15 -12.21
C ALA A 23 -24.98 8.04 -12.25
N PRO A 24 -24.73 6.86 -11.66
CA PRO A 24 -25.70 5.79 -11.64
C PRO A 24 -26.97 6.23 -10.91
N PRO A 25 -28.15 5.85 -11.41
CA PRO A 25 -29.41 6.25 -10.81
C PRO A 25 -29.56 5.68 -9.40
N ALA A 26 -30.32 6.37 -8.54
CA ALA A 26 -30.48 6.00 -7.13
C ALA A 26 -31.01 4.58 -6.90
N HIS A 27 -31.72 4.01 -7.87
CA HIS A 27 -32.31 2.68 -7.81
C HIS A 27 -31.41 1.55 -8.35
N ALA A 28 -30.28 1.87 -8.98
CA ALA A 28 -29.31 0.90 -9.49
C ALA A 28 -27.87 1.43 -9.32
N PRO A 29 -27.37 1.54 -8.09
CA PRO A 29 -26.00 1.99 -7.85
C PRO A 29 -25.01 1.02 -8.50
N ALA A 30 -24.11 1.54 -9.34
CA ALA A 30 -22.99 0.76 -9.83
C ALA A 30 -22.13 0.33 -8.63
N HIS A 31 -21.82 -0.98 -8.53
CA HIS A 31 -20.86 -1.48 -7.55
C HIS A 31 -19.53 -0.75 -7.75
N GLY A 32 -19.18 0.12 -6.78
CA GLY A 32 -18.00 1.00 -6.83
C GLY A 32 -18.31 2.51 -6.77
N TYR A 33 -19.55 2.96 -6.99
CA TYR A 33 -19.87 4.39 -7.08
C TYR A 33 -20.07 5.12 -5.74
N ARG A 34 -20.18 4.40 -4.63
CA ARG A 34 -20.15 5.02 -3.31
C ARG A 34 -19.29 4.19 -2.40
N ASN A 35 -18.13 4.74 -2.08
CA ASN A 35 -17.69 5.05 -0.71
C ASN A 35 -16.35 5.77 -0.83
N LYS A 36 -16.35 7.12 -0.90
CA LYS A 36 -15.18 7.87 -0.44
C LYS A 36 -15.15 7.71 1.08
N ALA A 37 -14.66 6.56 1.51
CA ALA A 37 -14.58 6.16 2.90
C ALA A 37 -13.74 7.20 3.67
N ALA A 38 -13.95 7.30 4.97
CA ALA A 38 -13.13 8.13 5.83
C ALA A 38 -11.65 7.90 5.53
N LYS A 39 -10.93 8.96 5.17
CA LYS A 39 -9.50 8.89 4.90
C LYS A 39 -8.75 8.59 6.19
N TYR A 40 -7.79 7.67 6.12
CA TYR A 40 -6.97 7.30 7.26
C TYR A 40 -5.77 8.24 7.37
N ARG A 41 -5.61 8.88 8.53
CA ARG A 41 -4.46 9.77 8.77
C ARG A 41 -3.25 8.94 9.19
N GLY A 42 -2.23 8.94 8.34
CA GLY A 42 -0.95 8.30 8.60
C GLY A 42 -0.05 9.10 9.54
N TYR A 43 1.09 8.50 9.87
CA TYR A 43 2.10 8.96 10.82
C TYR A 43 2.63 10.35 10.48
N THR A 44 2.79 10.67 9.19
CA THR A 44 3.23 12.00 8.72
C THR A 44 2.08 12.96 8.43
N GLY A 45 0.84 12.60 8.76
CA GLY A 45 -0.36 13.36 8.40
C GLY A 45 -0.86 13.13 6.99
N THR A 46 -0.19 12.28 6.20
CA THR A 46 -0.64 11.84 4.88
C THR A 46 -2.00 11.14 5.00
N GLU A 47 -2.92 11.47 4.10
CA GLU A 47 -4.22 10.80 4.03
C GLU A 47 -4.15 9.58 3.13
N TRP A 48 -4.64 8.44 3.62
CA TRP A 48 -4.68 7.17 2.92
C TRP A 48 -6.14 6.78 2.64
N GLU A 49 -6.43 6.39 1.40
CA GLU A 49 -7.78 5.97 1.00
C GLU A 49 -8.18 4.63 1.63
N GLN A 50 -7.21 3.78 1.96
CA GLN A 50 -7.40 2.48 2.62
C GLN A 50 -6.36 2.27 3.71
N ASP A 51 -6.75 1.56 4.78
CA ASP A 51 -5.84 1.16 5.86
C ASP A 51 -5.46 -0.33 5.82
N TYR A 52 -6.05 -1.09 4.90
CA TYR A 52 -5.87 -2.55 4.76
C TYR A 52 -6.17 -3.35 6.04
N GLY A 53 -6.98 -2.76 6.95
CA GLY A 53 -7.35 -3.32 8.25
C GLY A 53 -6.39 -2.98 9.41
N VAL A 54 -5.34 -2.20 9.17
CA VAL A 54 -4.28 -1.91 10.15
C VAL A 54 -4.83 -1.22 11.39
N ALA A 55 -5.78 -0.29 11.24
CA ALA A 55 -6.37 0.39 12.40
C ALA A 55 -7.10 -0.59 13.33
N ALA A 56 -7.64 -1.68 12.78
CA ALA A 56 -8.27 -2.74 13.54
C ALA A 56 -7.26 -3.71 14.21
N GLY A 57 -5.97 -3.63 13.88
CA GLY A 57 -4.92 -4.52 14.39
C GLY A 57 -4.63 -5.73 13.49
N ARG A 58 -5.02 -5.66 12.22
CA ARG A 58 -4.77 -6.72 11.23
C ARG A 58 -4.23 -6.14 9.93
N CYS A 59 -3.62 -6.96 9.07
CA CYS A 59 -3.32 -6.54 7.71
C CYS A 59 -3.71 -7.63 6.72
N ASN A 60 -4.30 -7.25 5.59
CA ASN A 60 -4.64 -8.16 4.51
C ASN A 60 -3.60 -8.05 3.38
N THR A 61 -2.72 -9.06 3.29
CA THR A 61 -1.62 -9.12 2.31
C THR A 61 -2.13 -9.15 0.86
N ASP A 62 -3.24 -9.82 0.57
CA ASP A 62 -3.78 -9.93 -0.79
C ASP A 62 -4.34 -8.59 -1.27
N THR A 63 -5.00 -7.85 -0.38
CA THR A 63 -5.53 -6.51 -0.68
C THR A 63 -4.40 -5.51 -0.87
N VAL A 64 -3.37 -5.60 -0.03
CA VAL A 64 -2.12 -4.84 -0.18
C VAL A 64 -1.46 -5.15 -1.53
N LEU A 65 -1.29 -6.42 -1.88
CA LEU A 65 -0.68 -6.84 -3.14
C LEU A 65 -1.49 -6.40 -4.36
N ALA A 66 -2.81 -6.50 -4.30
CA ALA A 66 -3.70 -5.99 -5.34
C ALA A 66 -3.57 -4.47 -5.51
N ALA A 67 -3.47 -3.71 -4.41
CA ALA A 67 -3.27 -2.27 -4.45
C ALA A 67 -1.88 -1.90 -5.04
N LEU A 68 -0.84 -2.66 -4.72
CA LEU A 68 0.49 -2.51 -5.31
C LEU A 68 0.47 -2.82 -6.82
N GLY A 69 -0.26 -3.84 -7.25
CA GLY A 69 -0.43 -4.19 -8.66
C GLY A 69 -1.21 -3.14 -9.45
N ALA A 70 -2.33 -2.66 -8.90
CA ALA A 70 -3.19 -1.65 -9.53
C ALA A 70 -2.51 -0.29 -9.70
N ALA A 71 -1.57 0.05 -8.83
CA ALA A 71 -0.78 1.29 -8.92
C ALA A 71 0.29 1.28 -10.03
N GLY A 72 0.31 0.26 -10.90
CA GLY A 72 1.26 0.19 -12.03
C GLY A 72 2.55 -0.57 -11.71
N GLY A 73 2.49 -1.61 -10.87
CA GLY A 73 3.44 -2.72 -10.92
C GLY A 73 4.92 -2.42 -10.66
N ALA A 74 5.25 -1.45 -9.80
CA ALA A 74 6.64 -1.17 -9.41
C ALA A 74 6.94 -1.60 -7.96
N VAL A 75 6.89 -2.90 -7.69
CA VAL A 75 7.60 -3.46 -6.53
C VAL A 75 8.91 -4.07 -7.03
N ILE A 76 9.84 -3.21 -7.45
CA ILE A 76 11.25 -3.59 -7.57
C ILE A 76 12.09 -2.50 -6.93
N GLY A 77 12.54 -2.79 -5.72
CA GLY A 77 13.84 -2.34 -5.21
C GLY A 77 13.96 -0.91 -4.70
N SER A 78 13.56 0.13 -5.44
CA SER A 78 14.01 1.50 -5.09
C SER A 78 13.47 2.67 -5.93
N ARG A 79 12.24 2.65 -6.48
CA ARG A 79 11.76 3.81 -7.26
C ARG A 79 10.31 4.19 -6.97
N THR A 80 10.18 5.11 -6.02
CA THR A 80 9.36 6.33 -6.11
C THR A 80 8.02 6.17 -6.84
N ALA A 81 6.97 5.80 -6.09
CA ALA A 81 5.70 6.43 -6.33
C ALA A 81 5.80 7.87 -5.80
N SER A 82 5.27 8.87 -6.52
CA SER A 82 5.10 10.20 -5.94
C SER A 82 4.31 10.06 -4.63
N PRO A 83 4.66 10.78 -3.54
CA PRO A 83 4.03 10.63 -2.23
C PRO A 83 2.50 10.75 -2.29
N GLU A 84 2.02 11.56 -3.23
CA GLU A 84 0.62 11.93 -3.48
C GLU A 84 -0.20 10.84 -4.18
N HIS A 85 0.46 9.81 -4.72
CA HIS A 85 -0.19 8.74 -5.50
C HIS A 85 0.10 7.34 -4.95
N SER A 86 0.83 7.24 -3.84
CA SER A 86 1.10 5.97 -3.19
C SER A 86 -0.17 5.46 -2.52
N THR A 87 -0.70 4.32 -2.97
CA THR A 87 -1.88 3.69 -2.38
C THR A 87 -1.52 2.88 -1.13
N VAL A 88 -0.28 2.39 -1.06
CA VAL A 88 0.26 1.59 0.05
C VAL A 88 1.62 2.16 0.47
N ALA A 89 1.87 2.28 1.78
CA ALA A 89 3.21 2.53 2.31
C ALA A 89 3.96 1.19 2.42
N THR A 90 5.21 1.13 1.98
CA THR A 90 6.00 -0.11 1.93
C THR A 90 7.38 0.09 2.54
N ILE A 91 8.16 -0.98 2.65
CA ILE A 91 9.57 -0.91 3.04
C ILE A 91 10.51 -0.96 1.83
N ALA A 92 11.65 -0.27 1.91
CA ALA A 92 12.74 -0.41 0.95
C ALA A 92 13.78 -1.44 1.41
N GLY A 93 14.27 -2.22 0.43
CA GLY A 93 15.43 -3.08 0.57
C GLY A 93 15.19 -4.42 1.26
N ALA A 94 16.22 -5.28 1.21
CA ALA A 94 16.21 -6.63 1.80
C ALA A 94 16.58 -6.66 3.29
N VAL A 95 16.79 -5.48 3.91
CA VAL A 95 17.40 -5.35 5.24
C VAL A 95 16.59 -6.06 6.33
N LEU A 96 15.25 -6.08 6.20
CA LEU A 96 14.41 -6.78 7.17
C LEU A 96 14.64 -8.30 7.23
N GLY A 97 14.87 -8.94 6.07
CA GLY A 97 15.13 -10.38 6.02
C GLY A 97 16.45 -10.76 6.70
N ALA A 98 17.51 -9.97 6.46
CA ALA A 98 18.80 -10.18 7.10
C ALA A 98 18.77 -9.93 8.63
N ILE A 99 17.89 -9.03 9.11
CA ILE A 99 17.82 -8.71 10.53
C ILE A 99 17.08 -9.79 11.33
N VAL A 100 16.01 -10.34 10.77
CA VAL A 100 15.16 -11.34 11.45
C VAL A 100 15.76 -12.76 11.35
N GLY A 101 16.60 -13.02 10.34
CA GLY A 101 17.35 -14.28 10.18
C GLY A 101 17.06 -14.96 8.84
N ASN A 102 18.07 -15.67 8.31
CA ASN A 102 18.06 -16.22 6.95
C ASN A 102 16.89 -17.18 6.65
N GLU A 103 16.46 -17.98 7.62
CA GLU A 103 15.39 -18.98 7.42
C GLU A 103 14.00 -18.34 7.26
N ILE A 104 13.84 -17.09 7.71
CA ILE A 104 12.59 -16.33 7.66
C ILE A 104 12.66 -15.23 6.60
N GLY A 105 13.86 -14.71 6.30
CA GLY A 105 14.06 -13.61 5.36
C GLY A 105 13.68 -13.91 3.92
N GLU A 106 13.85 -15.16 3.46
CA GLU A 106 13.38 -15.61 2.14
C GLU A 106 11.84 -15.63 2.01
N ALA A 107 11.11 -15.59 3.13
CA ALA A 107 9.66 -15.71 3.16
C ALA A 107 8.90 -14.38 3.07
N ILE A 108 9.58 -13.23 3.24
CA ILE A 108 8.93 -11.90 3.19
C ILE A 108 8.72 -11.45 1.74
N ASP A 109 7.47 -11.47 1.27
CA ASP A 109 7.08 -10.96 -0.06
C ASP A 109 6.52 -9.53 -0.02
N ASP A 110 6.10 -9.02 -1.17
CA ASP A 110 5.61 -7.66 -1.34
C ASP A 110 4.35 -7.36 -0.53
N GLY A 111 3.49 -8.37 -0.31
CA GLY A 111 2.34 -8.27 0.58
C GLY A 111 2.77 -8.05 2.02
N ASP A 112 3.76 -8.80 2.50
CA ASP A 112 4.35 -8.60 3.83
C ASP A 112 5.03 -7.23 3.94
N ARG A 113 5.79 -6.82 2.91
CA ARG A 113 6.48 -5.52 2.88
C ARG A 113 5.51 -4.36 2.96
N GLY A 114 4.40 -4.43 2.22
CA GLY A 114 3.33 -3.45 2.29
C GLY A 114 2.63 -3.47 3.65
N CYS A 115 2.37 -4.66 4.22
CA CYS A 115 1.81 -4.74 5.58
C CYS A 115 2.73 -4.13 6.64
N ILE A 116 4.04 -4.34 6.55
CA ILE A 116 5.02 -3.73 7.45
C ILE A 116 5.02 -2.21 7.30
N GLY A 117 5.21 -1.71 6.07
CA GLY A 117 5.28 -0.27 5.80
C GLY A 117 3.99 0.45 6.21
N HIS A 118 2.84 -0.12 5.86
CA HIS A 118 1.56 0.48 6.17
C HIS A 118 1.20 0.36 7.67
N SER A 119 1.67 -0.68 8.36
CA SER A 119 1.56 -0.75 9.84
C SER A 119 2.36 0.34 10.54
N LEU A 120 3.52 0.72 10.00
CA LEU A 120 4.29 1.85 10.54
C LEU A 120 3.61 3.19 10.23
N GLU A 121 2.96 3.27 9.07
CA GLU A 121 2.25 4.45 8.60
C GLU A 121 0.98 4.73 9.40
N VAL A 122 0.04 3.80 9.53
CA VAL A 122 -1.29 4.09 10.16
C VAL A 122 -1.48 3.39 11.51
N GLY A 123 -0.57 2.48 11.89
CA GLY A 123 -0.63 1.76 13.15
C GLY A 123 -0.48 2.68 14.37
N ARG A 124 -1.21 2.37 15.43
CA ARG A 124 -1.15 3.10 16.70
C ARG A 124 -0.05 2.54 17.59
N VAL A 125 0.65 3.43 18.30
CA VAL A 125 1.61 3.04 19.34
C VAL A 125 0.94 2.13 20.37
N GLY A 126 1.60 1.02 20.71
CA GLY A 126 1.15 0.04 21.68
C GLY A 126 0.12 -0.97 21.15
N ARG A 127 -0.36 -0.84 19.91
CA ARG A 127 -1.33 -1.77 19.31
C ARG A 127 -0.66 -2.66 18.28
N ALA A 128 -0.72 -3.96 18.52
CA ALA A 128 -0.21 -4.97 17.59
C ALA A 128 -1.05 -5.01 16.31
N VAL A 129 -0.36 -5.20 15.18
CA VAL A 129 -0.92 -5.49 13.87
C VAL A 129 -0.43 -6.86 13.46
N THR A 130 -1.36 -7.78 13.22
CA THR A 130 -1.04 -9.18 12.87
C THR A 130 -1.53 -9.53 11.48
N TRP A 131 -0.76 -10.32 10.75
CA TRP A 131 -1.21 -10.92 9.49
C TRP A 131 -0.63 -12.31 9.30
N THR A 132 -1.25 -13.09 8.42
CA THR A 132 -0.73 -14.39 7.99
C THR A 132 -0.45 -14.29 6.51
N ASN A 133 0.78 -14.58 6.11
CA ASN A 133 1.12 -14.67 4.70
C ASN A 133 0.39 -15.91 4.11
N PRO A 134 -0.48 -15.77 3.10
CA PRO A 134 -1.25 -16.89 2.57
C PRO A 134 -0.39 -17.91 1.81
N ARG A 135 0.72 -17.46 1.21
CA ARG A 135 1.67 -18.28 0.46
C ARG A 135 2.56 -19.11 1.37
N THR A 136 3.13 -18.49 2.41
CA THR A 136 4.09 -19.16 3.32
C THR A 136 3.45 -19.69 4.60
N ARG A 137 2.21 -19.29 4.90
CA ARG A 137 1.46 -19.59 6.15
C ARG A 137 2.13 -19.07 7.42
N VAL A 138 3.15 -18.24 7.28
CA VAL A 138 3.85 -17.62 8.41
C VAL A 138 3.00 -16.50 8.99
N VAL A 139 2.94 -16.43 10.32
CA VAL A 139 2.23 -15.37 11.05
C VAL A 139 3.22 -14.28 11.42
N HIS A 140 2.87 -13.04 11.13
CA HIS A 140 3.66 -11.87 11.43
C HIS A 140 2.94 -10.99 12.45
N GLU A 141 3.71 -10.30 13.26
CA GLU A 141 3.21 -9.32 14.21
C GLU A 141 4.14 -8.11 14.27
N LEU A 142 3.58 -6.93 14.09
CA LEU A 142 4.26 -5.65 14.21
C LEU A 142 3.56 -4.80 15.26
N THR A 143 4.32 -4.27 16.22
CA THR A 143 3.80 -3.36 17.24
C THR A 143 4.62 -2.08 17.26
N PRO A 144 4.07 -0.93 16.84
CA PRO A 144 4.74 0.36 17.04
C PRO A 144 4.92 0.64 18.53
N VAL A 145 6.12 1.01 18.96
CA VAL A 145 6.47 1.18 20.38
C VAL A 145 6.63 2.64 20.76
N ARG A 146 7.28 3.44 19.91
CA ARG A 146 7.45 4.88 20.14
C ARG A 146 7.82 5.61 18.86
N ASP A 147 7.42 6.87 18.82
CA ASP A 147 7.76 7.79 17.75
C ASP A 147 9.05 8.53 18.11
N LEU A 148 9.90 8.78 17.12
CA LEU A 148 11.17 9.49 17.25
C LEU A 148 11.14 10.77 16.40
N SER A 149 12.00 11.73 16.75
CA SER A 149 12.25 12.90 15.91
C SER A 149 12.77 12.51 14.52
N GLY A 150 12.44 13.32 13.51
CA GLY A 150 12.92 13.11 12.13
C GLY A 150 12.17 12.02 11.36
N GLY A 151 10.92 11.74 11.72
CA GLY A 151 10.06 10.81 10.98
C GLY A 151 10.44 9.33 11.15
N CYS A 152 11.02 8.97 12.30
CA CYS A 152 11.38 7.58 12.60
C CYS A 152 10.49 7.00 13.69
N ARG A 153 10.34 5.68 13.70
CA ARG A 153 9.53 4.94 14.65
C ARG A 153 10.28 3.69 15.12
N VAL A 154 10.23 3.41 16.41
CA VAL A 154 10.67 2.13 16.96
C VAL A 154 9.48 1.19 17.02
N PHE A 155 9.69 -0.06 16.65
CA PHE A 155 8.66 -1.09 16.65
C PHE A 155 9.26 -2.44 17.04
N ASN A 156 8.42 -3.28 17.61
CA ASN A 156 8.73 -4.69 17.81
C ASN A 156 8.17 -5.47 16.63
N TYR A 157 8.96 -6.39 16.09
CA TYR A 157 8.56 -7.24 14.97
C TYR A 157 8.83 -8.71 15.29
N ARG A 158 7.86 -9.56 15.03
CA ARG A 158 7.91 -10.99 15.32
C ARG A 158 7.40 -11.76 14.12
N VAL A 159 8.08 -12.86 13.79
CA VAL A 159 7.73 -13.71 12.66
C VAL A 159 7.67 -15.17 13.11
N GLY A 160 6.47 -15.73 13.08
CA GLY A 160 6.14 -17.04 13.62
C GLY A 160 5.67 -16.99 15.09
N PRO A 161 4.89 -17.99 15.53
CA PRO A 161 4.28 -18.03 16.86
C PRO A 161 5.30 -18.23 18.01
N LYS A 162 6.45 -18.84 17.72
CA LYS A 162 7.50 -19.16 18.73
C LYS A 162 8.70 -18.22 18.68
N ALA A 163 8.77 -17.32 17.70
CA ALA A 163 9.91 -16.42 17.58
C ALA A 163 9.86 -15.32 18.63
N ARG A 164 11.03 -14.91 19.09
CA ARG A 164 11.16 -13.71 19.94
C ARG A 164 10.98 -12.47 19.06
N ALA A 165 10.25 -11.49 19.57
CA ALA A 165 10.17 -10.19 18.91
C ALA A 165 11.54 -9.50 18.90
N VAL A 166 11.91 -8.93 17.76
CA VAL A 166 13.08 -8.07 17.59
C VAL A 166 12.66 -6.61 17.61
N THR A 167 13.41 -5.76 18.30
CA THR A 167 13.18 -4.31 18.30
C THR A 167 13.93 -3.69 17.13
N LEU A 168 13.21 -2.95 16.30
CA LEU A 168 13.71 -2.34 15.07
C LEU A 168 13.36 -0.87 15.02
N ARG A 169 14.08 -0.14 14.17
CA ARG A 169 13.81 1.26 13.84
C ARG A 169 13.48 1.38 12.37
N GLY A 170 12.36 2.00 12.05
CA GLY A 170 11.97 2.38 10.70
C GLY A 170 12.01 3.90 10.56
N CYS A 171 12.56 4.41 9.47
CA CYS A 171 12.51 5.83 9.15
C CYS A 171 11.76 6.04 7.85
N ARG A 172 10.80 6.96 7.87
CA ARG A 172 9.94 7.27 6.74
C ARG A 172 10.63 8.24 5.80
N GLY A 173 10.87 7.80 4.56
CA GLY A 173 11.29 8.66 3.45
C GLY A 173 10.14 9.56 2.98
N ALA A 174 10.39 10.49 2.06
CA ALA A 174 9.33 11.36 1.54
C ALA A 174 8.29 10.60 0.68
N ASP A 175 8.71 9.51 0.05
CA ASP A 175 8.07 8.75 -1.02
C ASP A 175 7.21 7.54 -0.56
N ALA A 176 6.57 7.61 0.61
CA ALA A 176 5.83 6.47 1.18
C ALA A 176 6.68 5.26 1.63
N THR A 177 8.00 5.34 1.46
CA THR A 177 8.91 4.23 1.75
C THR A 177 9.46 4.30 3.17
N TRP A 178 9.50 3.16 3.84
CA TRP A 178 10.14 2.97 5.14
C TRP A 178 11.49 2.26 5.00
N VAL A 179 12.55 2.84 5.56
CA VAL A 179 13.87 2.21 5.62
C VAL A 179 14.07 1.63 7.02
N ILE A 180 14.26 0.31 7.10
CA ILE A 180 14.40 -0.40 8.36
C ILE A 180 15.87 -0.60 8.72
N ARG A 181 16.19 -0.43 10.00
CA ARG A 181 17.52 -0.61 10.60
C ARG A 181 17.37 -1.32 11.95
N ARG A 182 18.45 -1.95 12.44
CA ARG A 182 18.49 -2.37 13.86
C ARG A 182 18.43 -1.13 14.75
N GLY A 183 17.58 -1.20 15.78
CA GLY A 183 17.36 -0.15 16.76
C GLY A 183 18.48 -0.08 17.80
#